data_AF-A0A3L7X6C5-F1
#
_entry.id   AF-A0A3L7X6C5-F1
#
_cell.length_a   1.000
_cell.length_b   1.000
_cell.length_c   1.000
_cell.angle_alpha   90.00
_cell.angle_beta   90.00
_cell.angle_gamma   90.00
#
_symmetry.space_group_name_H-M   'P 1'
#
loop_
_entity.id
_entity.type
_entity.pdbx_description
1 polymer ?
#
loop_
_entity_poly.entity_id
_entity_poly.type
_entity_poly.pdbx_seq_one_letter_code
_entity_poly.pdbx_strand_id
1 'polypeptide(L)' 'MIASSEVRISPVALTENARTVLERRYLLRDSAGALVETAEGMLARVAVAIAAAEPTEEARRAWAQRFYDEMA' A
#
# COMPACT_ATOMS: atom_id res chain seq x y z
N MET A 1 4.03 8.36 6.96
CA MET A 1 3.94 7.38 8.08
C MET A 1 4.40 6.04 7.54
N ILE A 2 5.32 5.35 8.22
CA ILE A 2 5.99 4.16 7.70
C ILE A 2 5.09 2.95 8.00
N ALA A 3 4.35 2.47 7.01
CA ALA A 3 3.84 1.10 7.04
C ALA A 3 4.99 0.21 6.54
N SER A 4 5.80 -0.26 7.48
CA SER A 4 6.92 -1.20 7.29
C SER A 4 8.19 -0.63 6.63
N SER A 5 9.35 -1.12 7.07
CA SER A 5 10.71 -0.69 6.71
C SER A 5 11.10 -0.88 5.24
N GLU A 6 10.14 -1.15 4.36
CA GLU A 6 10.36 -1.68 3.02
C GLU A 6 9.98 -0.71 1.90
N VAL A 7 9.06 0.24 2.14
CA VAL A 7 8.57 1.18 1.11
C VAL A 7 8.44 2.60 1.67
N ARG A 8 8.91 3.59 0.90
CA ARG A 8 8.68 5.01 1.13
C ARG A 8 7.31 5.39 0.58
N ILE A 9 6.41 5.72 1.48
CA ILE A 9 5.03 6.13 1.18
C ILE A 9 5.01 7.60 0.74
N SER A 10 4.33 7.89 -0.37
CA SER A 10 4.10 9.23 -0.92
C SER A 10 2.59 9.52 -1.03
N PRO A 11 2.17 10.80 -1.05
CA PRO A 11 0.76 11.15 -1.22
C PRO A 11 0.26 10.76 -2.61
N VAL A 12 -0.92 10.12 -2.68
CA VAL A 12 -1.54 9.74 -3.96
C VAL A 12 -2.67 10.68 -4.36
N ALA A 13 -2.71 11.01 -5.65
CA ALA A 13 -3.69 11.94 -6.22
C ALA A 13 -5.02 11.24 -6.53
N LEU A 14 -5.77 10.89 -5.48
CA LEU A 14 -7.09 10.30 -5.60
C LEU A 14 -8.20 11.35 -5.52
N THR A 15 -9.23 11.18 -6.34
CA THR A 15 -10.49 11.92 -6.21
C THR A 15 -11.23 11.47 -4.95
N GLU A 16 -12.15 12.30 -4.46
CA GLU A 16 -13.00 11.96 -3.30
C GLU A 16 -13.85 10.71 -3.54
N ASN A 17 -14.37 10.54 -4.76
CA ASN A 17 -15.12 9.35 -5.15
C ASN A 17 -14.24 8.09 -5.12
N ALA A 18 -13.00 8.18 -5.63
CA ALA A 18 -12.06 7.07 -5.56
C ALA A 18 -11.73 6.70 -4.11
N ARG A 19 -11.46 7.70 -3.25
CA ARG A 19 -11.24 7.48 -1.81
C ARG A 19 -12.44 6.78 -1.15
N THR A 20 -13.65 7.25 -1.44
CA THR A 20 -14.89 6.64 -0.92
C THR A 20 -15.04 5.18 -1.33
N VAL A 21 -14.70 4.82 -2.57
CA VAL A 21 -14.75 3.43 -3.05
C VAL A 21 -13.71 2.57 -2.34
N LEU A 22 -12.49 3.08 -2.16
CA LEU A 22 -11.43 2.37 -1.45
C LEU A 22 -11.82 2.07 0.01
N GLU A 23 -12.28 3.08 0.75
CA GLU A 23 -12.72 2.94 2.15
C GLU A 23 -13.83 1.91 2.33
N ARG A 24 -14.73 1.79 1.35
CA ARG A 24 -15.87 0.87 1.42
C ARG A 24 -15.54 -0.58 1.08
N ARG A 25 -14.49 -0.83 0.29
CA ARG A 25 -14.30 -2.16 -0.33
C ARG A 25 -12.90 -2.75 -0.20
N TYR A 26 -11.87 -1.92 -0.02
CA TYR A 26 -10.47 -2.37 -0.19
C TYR A 26 -9.60 -2.11 1.03
N LEU A 27 -9.82 -0.99 1.72
CA LEU A 27 -9.05 -0.64 2.89
C LEU A 27 -9.38 -1.58 4.05
N LEU A 28 -8.33 -2.06 4.72
CA LEU A 28 -8.47 -2.97 5.85
C LEU A 28 -9.27 -2.34 6.99
N ARG A 29 -10.02 -3.22 7.66
CA ARG A 29 -10.75 -2.91 8.89
C ARG A 29 -10.30 -3.87 9.99
N ASP A 30 -10.34 -3.39 11.22
CA ASP A 30 -10.15 -4.25 12.38
C ASP A 30 -11.37 -5.16 12.63
N SER A 31 -11.31 -5.97 13.68
CA SER A 31 -12.39 -6.87 14.07
C SER A 31 -13.67 -6.15 14.54
N ALA A 32 -13.57 -4.88 14.94
CA ALA A 32 -14.71 -4.03 15.29
C ALA A 32 -15.29 -3.31 14.06
N GLY A 33 -14.68 -3.47 12.88
CA GLY A 33 -15.09 -2.84 11.62
C GLY A 33 -14.55 -1.42 11.44
N ALA A 34 -13.67 -0.93 12.32
CA ALA A 34 -13.05 0.38 12.18
C ALA A 34 -11.99 0.36 11.06
N LEU A 35 -11.92 1.45 10.29
CA LEU A 35 -10.93 1.60 9.23
C LEU A 35 -9.53 1.75 9.83
N VAL A 36 -8.59 0.90 9.44
CA VAL A 36 -7.22 0.88 9.99
C VAL A 36 -6.13 1.09 8.94
N GLU A 37 -6.51 1.33 7.69
CA GLU A 37 -5.59 1.49 6.58
C GLU A 37 -5.95 2.74 5.75
N THR A 38 -4.95 3.40 5.17
CA THR A 38 -5.14 4.49 4.19
C THR A 38 -4.96 3.99 2.77
N ALA A 39 -5.37 4.76 1.76
CA ALA A 39 -5.12 4.41 0.37
C ALA A 39 -3.64 4.17 0.07
N GLU A 40 -2.77 5.04 0.57
CA GLU A 40 -1.33 4.90 0.44
C GLU A 40 -0.81 3.64 1.14
N GLY A 41 -1.34 3.32 2.33
CA GLY A 41 -1.01 2.09 3.04
C GLY A 41 -1.42 0.83 2.28
N MET A 42 -2.61 0.84 1.68
CA MET A 42 -3.10 -0.24 0.83
C MET A 42 -2.16 -0.49 -0.36
N LEU A 43 -1.73 0.57 -1.06
CA LEU A 43 -0.80 0.45 -2.18
C LEU A 43 0.56 -0.08 -1.71
N ALA A 44 1.08 0.38 -0.57
CA ALA A 44 2.33 -0.14 -0.01
C ALA A 44 2.23 -1.64 0.32
N ARG A 45 1.13 -2.08 0.94
CA ARG A 45 0.87 -3.50 1.22
C ARG A 45 0.83 -4.34 -0.06
N VAL A 46 0.15 -3.86 -1.10
CA VAL A 46 0.10 -4.56 -2.40
C VAL A 46 1.48 -4.64 -3.04
N ALA A 47 2.25 -3.54 -3.02
CA ALA A 47 3.59 -3.48 -3.58
C ALA A 47 4.54 -4.49 -2.92
N VAL A 48 4.54 -4.54 -1.58
CA VAL A 48 5.32 -5.50 -0.78
C VAL A 48 4.90 -6.93 -1.09
N ALA A 49 3.58 -7.20 -1.16
CA ALA A 49 3.08 -8.54 -1.45
C ALA A 49 3.50 -9.05 -2.84
N ILE A 50 3.50 -8.19 -3.86
CA ILE A 50 3.98 -8.55 -5.21
C ILE A 50 5.49 -8.79 -5.20
N ALA A 51 6.24 -7.88 -4.58
CA ALA A 51 7.70 -7.97 -4.53
C ALA A 51 8.20 -9.18 -3.73
N ALA A 52 7.39 -9.77 -2.86
CA ALA A 52 7.77 -10.93 -2.05
C ALA A 52 8.25 -12.15 -2.86
N ALA A 53 7.94 -12.22 -4.16
CA ALA A 53 8.44 -13.25 -5.07
C ALA A 53 9.94 -13.11 -5.41
N GLU A 54 10.56 -11.96 -5.11
CA GLU A 54 11.96 -11.70 -5.44
C GLU A 54 12.93 -12.47 -4.52
N PRO A 55 14.07 -12.94 -5.08
CA PRO A 55 14.91 -13.95 -4.43
C PRO A 55 15.71 -13.43 -3.24
N THR A 56 15.97 -12.11 -3.17
CA THR A 56 16.79 -11.49 -2.11
C THR A 56 16.01 -10.39 -1.41
N GLU A 57 16.37 -10.07 -0.17
CA GLU A 57 15.76 -8.94 0.55
C GLU A 57 15.98 -7.61 -0.16
N GLU A 58 17.17 -7.42 -0.74
CA GLU A 58 17.51 -6.23 -1.50
C GLU A 58 16.60 -6.08 -2.72
N ALA A 59 16.39 -7.17 -3.47
CA ALA A 59 15.48 -7.19 -4.61
C ALA A 59 14.03 -6.96 -4.18
N ARG A 60 13.57 -7.60 -3.09
CA ARG A 60 12.22 -7.38 -2.53
C ARG A 60 11.99 -5.91 -2.20
N ARG A 61 12.93 -5.26 -1.49
CA ARG A 61 12.82 -3.83 -1.16
C ARG A 61 12.83 -2.95 -2.41
N ALA A 62 13.72 -3.23 -3.37
CA ALA A 62 13.82 -2.46 -4.60
C ALA A 62 12.55 -2.55 -5.46
N TRP A 63 12.02 -3.76 -5.64
CA TRP A 63 10.80 -3.98 -6.41
C TRP A 63 9.55 -3.49 -5.69
N ALA A 64 9.48 -3.64 -4.36
CA ALA A 64 8.36 -3.10 -3.58
C ALA A 64 8.28 -1.57 -3.75
N GLN A 65 9.40 -0.87 -3.67
CA GLN A 65 9.41 0.57 -3.93
C GLN A 65 8.95 0.88 -5.35
N ARG A 66 9.45 0.15 -6.36
CA ARG A 66 9.08 0.38 -7.76
C ARG A 66 7.60 0.14 -8.01
N PHE A 67 7.02 -0.95 -7.51
CA PHE A 67 5.58 -1.20 -7.66
C PHE A 67 4.75 -0.12 -6.98
N TYR A 68 5.18 0.35 -5.82
CA TYR A 68 4.51 1.43 -5.13
C TYR A 68 4.52 2.72 -5.95
N ASP A 69 5.69 3.13 -6.45
CA ASP A 69 5.86 4.36 -7.24
C ASP A 69 5.02 4.35 -8.53
N GLU A 70 4.80 3.19 -9.15
CA GLU A 70 3.95 3.06 -10.35
C GLU A 70 2.44 3.08 -10.03
N MET A 71 2.06 2.73 -8.79
CA MET A 71 0.66 2.76 -8.35
C MET A 71 0.24 4.13 -7.78
N ALA A 72 1.19 4.89 -7.24
CA ALA A 72 0.98 6.12 -6.49
C ALA A 72 0.81 7.36 -7.36
#